data_AF-A0A7W7S7G2-F1
#
_entry.id   AF-A0A7W7S7G2-F1
#
_cell.length_a   1.000
_cell.length_b   1.000
_cell.length_c   1.000
_cell.angle_alpha   90.00
_cell.angle_beta   90.00
_cell.angle_gamma   90.00
#
_symmetry.space_group_name_H-M   'P 1'
#
loop_
_entity.id
_entity.type
_entity.pdbx_description
1 polymer ?
#
loop_
_entity_poly.entity_id
_entity_poly.type
_entity_poly.pdbx_seq_one_letter_code
_entity_poly.pdbx_strand_id
1 'polypeptide(L)'
;MSLAEIAGLLADRTRAAFCLALFDGRAWTAGELARHAGVSASTASEQLSRLIAGGLLTEERQGRHRYVRLSGPAAAQLIENLASFAPDAAGPANLRESTRLGAEARARTCYDHLAGQLGVSVATAALDRGLVTEEAGLAVTEPGRRWFADLGIDLSALRGSRPLLRTCLDWTERRNHLAGAAGAALCARALDRRWVERIGSGRALRITPEGRTAFRDLLGLDLTAA
;
A
#
# COMPACT_ATOMS: atom_id res chain seq x y z
N MET A 1 -21.43 13.94 -1.81
CA MET A 1 -20.93 13.30 -3.03
C MET A 1 -21.68 12.01 -3.23
N SER A 2 -22.23 11.79 -4.42
CA SER A 2 -22.88 10.56 -4.82
C SER A 2 -21.86 9.51 -5.29
N LEU A 3 -22.30 8.25 -5.38
CA LEU A 3 -21.49 7.18 -5.96
C LEU A 3 -21.05 7.50 -7.40
N ALA A 4 -21.94 8.08 -8.21
CA ALA A 4 -21.66 8.45 -9.60
C ALA A 4 -20.60 9.55 -9.71
N GLU A 5 -20.63 10.54 -8.80
CA GLU A 5 -19.61 11.60 -8.75
C GLU A 5 -18.23 11.04 -8.41
N ILE A 6 -18.13 10.16 -7.41
CA ILE A 6 -16.88 9.48 -7.04
C ILE A 6 -16.38 8.59 -8.19
N ALA A 7 -17.24 7.79 -8.79
CA ALA A 7 -16.88 6.95 -9.93
C ALA A 7 -16.40 7.81 -11.11
N GLY A 8 -17.07 8.94 -11.37
CA GLY A 8 -16.68 9.92 -12.38
C GLY A 8 -15.28 10.49 -12.14
N LEU A 9 -14.85 10.70 -10.88
CA LEU A 9 -13.48 11.11 -10.56
C LEU A 9 -12.45 10.04 -10.92
N LEU A 10 -12.78 8.76 -10.89
CA LEU A 10 -11.85 7.68 -11.20
C LEU A 10 -11.92 7.20 -12.66
N ALA A 11 -13.01 7.52 -13.37
CA ALA A 11 -13.24 7.22 -14.79
C ALA A 11 -12.44 8.14 -15.75
N ASP A 12 -11.15 8.35 -15.46
CA ASP A 12 -10.22 9.09 -16.31
C ASP A 12 -8.80 8.52 -16.13
N ARG A 13 -8.12 8.28 -17.25
CA ARG A 13 -6.80 7.63 -17.27
C ARG A 13 -5.75 8.43 -16.49
N THR A 14 -5.76 9.76 -16.59
CA THR A 14 -4.77 10.62 -15.92
C THR A 14 -5.02 10.63 -14.43
N ARG A 15 -6.27 10.79 -14.00
CA ARG A 15 -6.65 10.77 -12.57
C ARG A 15 -6.35 9.41 -11.94
N ALA A 16 -6.67 8.32 -12.64
CA ALA A 16 -6.32 6.97 -12.20
C ALA A 16 -4.79 6.79 -12.07
N ALA A 17 -4.01 7.24 -13.05
CA ALA A 17 -2.54 7.18 -12.99
C ALA A 17 -1.97 7.98 -11.82
N PHE A 18 -2.51 9.17 -11.54
CA PHE A 18 -2.09 9.97 -10.38
C PHE A 18 -2.40 9.26 -9.06
N CYS A 19 -3.62 8.75 -8.90
CA CYS A 19 -4.02 7.98 -7.73
C CYS A 19 -3.12 6.75 -7.52
N LEU A 20 -2.79 6.03 -8.60
CA LEU A 20 -1.92 4.86 -8.56
C LEU A 20 -0.47 5.22 -8.16
N ALA A 21 0.05 6.36 -8.63
CA ALA A 21 1.39 6.83 -8.29
C ALA A 21 1.53 7.20 -6.80
N LEU A 22 0.48 7.75 -6.20
CA LEU A 22 0.46 8.23 -4.81
C LEU A 22 0.34 7.12 -3.76
N PHE A 23 0.21 5.85 -4.18
CA PHE A 23 0.24 4.70 -3.27
C PHE A 23 1.60 4.45 -2.61
N ASP A 24 2.68 5.10 -3.06
CA ASP A 24 3.95 5.07 -2.34
C ASP A 24 3.91 5.82 -0.99
N GLY A 25 2.78 6.49 -0.69
CA GLY A 25 2.52 7.20 0.56
C GLY A 25 3.20 8.56 0.66
N ARG A 26 3.97 8.96 -0.36
CA ARG A 26 4.70 10.23 -0.38
C ARG A 26 3.83 11.32 -0.99
N ALA A 27 4.12 12.57 -0.65
CA ALA A 27 3.51 13.71 -1.31
C ALA A 27 4.29 14.06 -2.58
N TRP A 28 3.58 14.26 -3.69
CA TRP A 28 4.17 14.56 -5.01
C TRP A 28 3.82 15.98 -5.44
N THR A 29 4.68 16.60 -6.23
CA THR A 29 4.34 17.86 -6.92
C THR A 29 3.49 17.58 -8.17
N ALA A 30 2.75 18.59 -8.61
CA ALA A 30 2.00 18.53 -9.87
C ALA A 30 2.90 18.22 -11.08
N GLY A 31 4.14 18.73 -11.10
CA GLY A 31 5.11 18.47 -12.17
C GLY A 31 5.62 17.03 -12.19
N GLU A 32 5.83 16.41 -11.03
CA GLU A 32 6.21 15.00 -10.96
C GLU A 32 5.11 14.07 -11.45
N LEU A 33 3.86 14.37 -11.08
CA LEU A 33 2.69 13.62 -11.57
C LEU A 33 2.45 13.83 -13.06
N ALA A 34 2.58 15.08 -13.55
CA ALA A 34 2.48 15.38 -14.98
C ALA A 34 3.46 14.53 -15.80
N ARG A 35 4.72 14.50 -15.39
CA ARG A 35 5.75 13.67 -16.02
C ARG A 35 5.47 12.17 -15.88
N HIS A 36 4.94 11.72 -14.75
CA HIS A 36 4.58 10.31 -14.54
C HIS A 36 3.47 9.86 -15.50
N ALA A 37 2.44 10.68 -15.71
CA ALA A 37 1.32 10.35 -16.60
C ALA A 37 1.54 10.78 -18.06
N GLY A 38 2.65 11.43 -18.38
CA GLY A 38 2.93 11.92 -19.74
C GLY A 38 1.99 13.03 -20.21
N VAL A 39 1.51 13.88 -19.29
CA VAL A 39 0.57 14.98 -19.57
C VAL A 39 1.20 16.35 -19.35
N SER A 40 0.57 17.40 -19.89
CA SER A 40 1.01 18.78 -19.66
C SER A 40 0.78 19.23 -18.21
N ALA A 41 1.51 20.26 -17.77
CA ALA A 41 1.35 20.82 -16.43
C ALA A 41 -0.05 21.42 -16.18
N SER A 42 -0.69 22.00 -17.22
CA SER A 42 -2.05 22.53 -17.12
C SER A 42 -3.07 21.40 -16.96
N THR A 43 -2.94 20.32 -17.75
CA THR A 43 -3.76 19.11 -17.60
C THR A 43 -3.61 18.52 -16.20
N ALA A 44 -2.38 18.36 -15.72
CA ALA A 44 -2.14 17.84 -14.37
C ALA A 44 -2.81 18.70 -13.29
N SER A 45 -2.68 20.04 -13.39
CA SER A 45 -3.28 20.97 -12.43
C SER A 45 -4.81 20.89 -12.42
N GLU A 46 -5.44 20.77 -13.58
CA GLU A 46 -6.89 20.59 -13.70
C GLU A 46 -7.33 19.26 -13.05
N GLN A 47 -6.67 18.16 -13.39
CA GLN A 47 -7.02 16.83 -12.86
C GLN A 47 -6.83 16.75 -11.34
N LEU A 48 -5.75 17.32 -10.82
CA LEU A 48 -5.51 17.40 -9.37
C LEU A 48 -6.58 18.24 -8.67
N SER A 49 -7.00 19.35 -9.25
CA SER A 49 -8.05 20.20 -8.67
C SER A 49 -9.37 19.45 -8.54
N ARG A 50 -9.74 18.65 -9.56
CA ARG A 50 -10.93 17.78 -9.51
C ARG A 50 -10.83 16.73 -8.41
N LEU A 51 -9.67 16.06 -8.28
CA LEU A 51 -9.47 15.04 -7.26
C LEU A 51 -9.45 15.60 -5.83
N ILE A 52 -8.91 16.81 -5.64
CA ILE A 52 -8.90 17.52 -4.35
C ILE A 52 -10.31 17.97 -3.98
N ALA A 53 -11.03 18.62 -4.91
CA ALA A 53 -12.44 18.99 -4.69
C ALA A 53 -13.31 17.75 -4.42
N GLY A 54 -12.93 16.62 -5.03
CA GLY A 54 -13.50 15.30 -4.84
C GLY A 54 -13.14 14.60 -3.51
N GLY A 55 -12.26 15.17 -2.69
CA GLY A 55 -11.84 14.59 -1.42
C GLY A 55 -10.98 13.31 -1.54
N LEU A 56 -10.53 12.92 -2.74
CA LEU A 56 -9.66 11.78 -2.95
C LEU A 56 -8.20 12.14 -2.68
N LEU A 57 -7.82 13.39 -2.95
CA LEU A 57 -6.50 13.92 -2.66
C LEU A 57 -6.57 15.08 -1.67
N THR A 58 -5.47 15.31 -0.97
CA THR A 58 -5.26 16.50 -0.14
C THR A 58 -3.99 17.24 -0.58
N GLU A 59 -3.95 18.54 -0.34
CA GLU A 59 -2.82 19.41 -0.61
C GLU A 59 -2.02 19.67 0.66
N GLU A 60 -0.70 19.65 0.53
CA GLU A 60 0.25 20.09 1.55
C GLU A 60 1.15 21.17 0.99
N ARG A 61 1.26 22.30 1.70
CA ARG A 61 2.14 23.40 1.31
C ARG A 61 3.43 23.31 2.10
N GLN A 62 4.54 23.18 1.39
CA GLN A 62 5.88 23.24 1.97
C GLN A 62 6.71 24.28 1.21
N GLY A 63 6.88 25.44 1.85
CA GLY A 63 7.51 26.60 1.22
C GLY A 63 6.74 27.05 -0.03
N ARG A 64 7.46 27.16 -1.16
CA ARG A 64 6.90 27.57 -2.46
C ARG A 64 6.24 26.43 -3.25
N HIS A 65 6.37 25.19 -2.78
CA HIS A 65 5.94 24.02 -3.51
C HIS A 65 4.59 23.51 -2.96
N ARG A 66 3.71 23.20 -3.90
CA ARG A 66 2.41 22.56 -3.67
C ARG A 66 2.59 21.07 -3.86
N TYR A 67 2.43 20.31 -2.79
CA TYR A 67 2.44 18.85 -2.81
C TYR A 67 1.03 18.31 -2.68
N VAL A 68 0.81 17.12 -3.23
CA VAL A 68 -0.46 16.39 -3.16
C VAL A 68 -0.20 14.95 -2.72
N ARG A 69 -1.13 14.40 -1.95
CA ARG A 69 -1.14 12.98 -1.57
C ARG A 69 -2.57 12.47 -1.49
N LEU A 70 -2.75 11.15 -1.38
CA LEU A 70 -4.06 10.57 -1.05
C LEU A 70 -4.59 11.21 0.25
N SER A 71 -5.88 11.52 0.28
CA SER A 71 -6.51 12.21 1.42
C SER A 71 -6.44 11.39 2.71
N GLY A 72 -6.32 10.07 2.59
CA GLY A 72 -6.02 9.17 3.70
C GLY A 72 -6.28 7.70 3.38
N PRO A 73 -6.25 6.84 4.40
CA PRO A 73 -6.44 5.39 4.24
C PRO A 73 -7.76 4.99 3.58
N ALA A 74 -8.84 5.77 3.77
CA ALA A 74 -10.14 5.50 3.16
C ALA A 74 -10.11 5.72 1.63
N ALA A 75 -9.47 6.78 1.16
CA ALA A 75 -9.29 7.03 -0.27
C ALA A 75 -8.39 5.98 -0.92
N ALA A 76 -7.26 5.65 -0.27
CA ALA A 76 -6.39 4.56 -0.71
C ALA A 76 -7.17 3.25 -0.86
N GLN A 77 -8.02 2.92 0.12
CA GLN A 77 -8.82 1.71 0.07
C GLN A 77 -9.83 1.68 -1.09
N LEU A 78 -10.52 2.79 -1.32
CA LEU A 78 -11.47 2.89 -2.41
C LEU A 78 -10.78 2.66 -3.77
N ILE A 79 -9.65 3.35 -3.99
CA ILE A 79 -8.90 3.26 -5.23
C ILE A 79 -8.35 1.84 -5.42
N GLU A 80 -7.84 1.22 -4.35
CA GLU A 80 -7.31 -0.13 -4.38
C GLU A 80 -8.39 -1.16 -4.70
N ASN A 81 -9.55 -1.07 -4.04
CA ASN A 81 -10.69 -1.93 -4.34
C ASN A 81 -11.09 -1.82 -5.81
N LEU A 82 -11.15 -0.61 -6.35
CA LEU A 82 -11.48 -0.42 -7.76
C LEU A 82 -10.41 -1.01 -8.69
N ALA A 83 -9.13 -0.80 -8.37
CA ALA A 83 -8.01 -1.34 -9.14
C ALA A 83 -8.01 -2.87 -9.18
N SER A 84 -8.48 -3.55 -8.12
CA SER A 84 -8.58 -5.01 -8.09
C SER A 84 -9.55 -5.62 -9.12
N PHE A 85 -10.50 -4.82 -9.64
CA PHE A 85 -11.41 -5.23 -10.72
C PHE A 85 -10.83 -5.03 -12.13
N ALA A 86 -9.69 -4.35 -12.24
CA ALA A 86 -9.05 -4.00 -13.49
C ALA A 86 -7.62 -4.60 -13.54
N PRO A 87 -7.48 -5.93 -13.68
CA PRO A 87 -6.16 -6.54 -13.84
C PRO A 87 -5.44 -5.93 -15.03
N ASP A 88 -4.15 -5.59 -14.85
CA ASP A 88 -3.31 -4.97 -15.87
C ASP A 88 -3.36 -5.78 -17.18
N ALA A 89 -4.06 -5.24 -18.18
CA ALA A 89 -4.22 -5.89 -19.49
C ALA A 89 -2.99 -5.70 -20.40
N ALA A 90 -2.07 -4.81 -20.04
CA ALA A 90 -0.87 -4.50 -20.81
C ALA A 90 0.38 -5.02 -20.09
N GLY A 91 1.18 -5.83 -20.79
CA GLY A 91 2.49 -6.26 -20.30
C GLY A 91 3.50 -5.10 -20.21
N PRO A 92 4.66 -5.31 -19.58
CA PRO A 92 5.68 -4.27 -19.44
C PRO A 92 6.16 -3.78 -20.81
N ALA A 93 6.30 -2.47 -20.97
CA ALA A 93 6.75 -1.85 -22.22
C ALA A 93 8.26 -2.03 -22.46
N ASN A 94 9.04 -2.31 -21.40
CA ASN A 94 10.49 -2.50 -21.49
C ASN A 94 11.05 -3.31 -20.30
N LEU A 95 12.32 -3.70 -20.39
CA LEU A 95 13.01 -4.51 -19.36
C LEU A 95 13.08 -3.83 -17.99
N ARG A 96 13.26 -2.49 -17.94
CA ARG A 96 13.31 -1.76 -16.67
C ARG A 96 11.95 -1.81 -15.96
N GLU A 97 10.87 -1.63 -16.72
CA GLU A 97 9.51 -1.77 -16.21
C GLU A 97 9.22 -3.20 -15.76
N SER A 98 9.60 -4.21 -16.55
CA SER A 98 9.48 -5.62 -16.17
C SER A 98 10.21 -5.92 -14.86
N THR A 99 11.43 -5.41 -14.69
CA THR A 99 12.22 -5.58 -13.46
C THR A 99 11.53 -4.90 -12.26
N ARG A 100 11.03 -3.68 -12.44
CA ARG A 100 10.28 -2.95 -11.40
C ARG A 100 9.01 -3.70 -10.99
N LEU A 101 8.19 -4.12 -11.95
CA LEU A 101 6.96 -4.86 -11.70
C LEU A 101 7.26 -6.20 -11.02
N GLY A 102 8.32 -6.90 -11.42
CA GLY A 102 8.79 -8.10 -10.75
C GLY A 102 9.21 -7.87 -9.30
N ALA A 103 9.92 -6.78 -9.01
CA ALA A 103 10.27 -6.40 -7.65
C ALA A 103 9.02 -6.06 -6.81
N GLU A 104 8.08 -5.29 -7.37
CA GLU A 104 6.82 -4.94 -6.72
C GLU A 104 5.92 -6.16 -6.46
N ALA A 105 5.92 -7.14 -7.36
CA ALA A 105 5.20 -8.40 -7.19
C ALA A 105 5.78 -9.20 -6.00
N ARG A 106 7.11 -9.27 -5.86
CA ARG A 106 7.77 -9.96 -4.73
C ARG A 106 7.48 -9.28 -3.40
N ALA A 107 7.72 -7.98 -3.30
CA ALA A 107 7.45 -7.22 -2.10
C ALA A 107 7.26 -5.73 -2.42
N ARG A 108 6.22 -5.13 -1.85
CA ARG A 108 5.94 -3.69 -1.96
C ARG A 108 5.17 -3.18 -0.76
N THR A 109 5.01 -1.87 -0.67
CA THR A 109 3.92 -1.26 0.09
C THR A 109 2.69 -1.12 -0.81
N CYS A 110 1.50 -1.50 -0.33
CA CYS A 110 0.28 -1.15 -1.07
C CYS A 110 -0.05 0.33 -0.86
N TYR A 111 -0.10 0.79 0.38
CA TYR A 111 -0.11 2.21 0.76
C TYR A 111 0.91 2.42 1.88
N ASP A 112 0.59 1.85 3.04
CA ASP A 112 1.41 1.89 4.26
C ASP A 112 1.60 0.53 4.91
N HIS A 113 1.20 -0.55 4.22
CA HIS A 113 1.28 -1.93 4.70
C HIS A 113 1.92 -2.83 3.64
N LEU A 114 2.45 -3.97 4.08
CA LEU A 114 3.16 -4.93 3.22
C LEU A 114 2.20 -5.59 2.23
N ALA A 115 2.64 -5.70 0.99
CA ALA A 115 1.91 -6.28 -0.14
C ALA A 115 2.87 -7.02 -1.10
N GLY A 116 2.33 -7.54 -2.19
CA GLY A 116 2.99 -8.54 -3.03
C GLY A 116 3.05 -9.89 -2.32
N GLN A 117 3.90 -10.78 -2.82
CA GLN A 117 4.13 -12.11 -2.26
C GLN A 117 4.45 -12.05 -0.77
N LEU A 118 5.33 -11.13 -0.35
CA LEU A 118 5.65 -10.94 1.07
C LEU A 118 4.41 -10.61 1.90
N GLY A 119 3.59 -9.65 1.49
CA GLY A 119 2.39 -9.26 2.25
C GLY A 119 1.39 -10.40 2.38
N VAL A 120 1.17 -11.15 1.29
CA VAL A 120 0.28 -12.32 1.27
C VAL A 120 0.84 -13.46 2.12
N SER A 121 2.14 -13.73 2.06
CA SER A 121 2.81 -14.74 2.89
C SER A 121 2.72 -14.40 4.37
N VAL A 122 2.95 -13.14 4.74
CA VAL A 122 2.79 -12.66 6.13
C VAL A 122 1.35 -12.85 6.61
N ALA A 123 0.37 -12.49 5.79
CA ALA A 123 -1.05 -12.65 6.14
C ALA A 123 -1.44 -14.12 6.31
N THR A 124 -1.00 -14.97 5.39
CA THR A 124 -1.24 -16.42 5.43
C THR A 124 -0.64 -17.03 6.70
N ALA A 125 0.64 -16.74 6.98
CA ALA A 125 1.29 -17.26 8.18
C ALA A 125 0.65 -16.76 9.48
N ALA A 126 0.13 -15.52 9.50
CA ALA A 126 -0.58 -15.00 10.65
C ALA A 126 -1.93 -15.70 10.89
N LEU A 127 -2.64 -16.10 9.82
CA LEU A 127 -3.85 -16.92 9.92
C LEU A 127 -3.51 -18.35 10.36
N ASP A 128 -2.55 -18.99 9.70
CA ASP A 128 -2.16 -20.39 9.96
C ASP A 128 -1.65 -20.60 11.40
N ARG A 129 -1.00 -19.57 11.96
CA ARG A 129 -0.52 -19.58 13.36
C ARG A 129 -1.57 -19.11 14.37
N GLY A 130 -2.78 -18.77 13.91
CA GLY A 130 -3.85 -18.24 14.76
C GLY A 130 -3.49 -16.92 15.43
N LEU A 131 -2.62 -16.09 14.84
CA LEU A 131 -2.33 -14.72 15.30
C LEU A 131 -3.48 -13.77 14.91
N VAL A 132 -4.11 -14.05 13.78
CA VAL A 132 -5.35 -13.42 13.35
C VAL A 132 -6.39 -14.50 13.05
N THR A 133 -7.67 -14.14 13.13
CA THR A 133 -8.79 -15.04 12.81
C THR A 133 -9.79 -14.31 11.92
N GLU A 134 -10.52 -15.06 11.11
CA GLU A 134 -11.62 -14.57 10.26
C GLU A 134 -13.00 -15.14 10.67
N GLU A 135 -13.07 -15.96 11.73
CA GLU A 135 -14.29 -16.70 12.12
C GLU A 135 -15.50 -15.80 12.43
N ALA A 136 -15.28 -14.67 13.10
CA ALA A 136 -16.30 -13.68 13.44
C ALA A 136 -16.01 -12.31 12.80
N GLY A 137 -15.36 -12.35 11.63
CA GLY A 137 -14.71 -11.19 11.03
C GLY A 137 -13.24 -11.10 11.41
N LEU A 138 -12.48 -10.33 10.63
CA LEU A 138 -11.03 -10.25 10.76
C LEU A 138 -10.62 -9.56 12.07
N ALA A 139 -9.97 -10.32 12.97
CA ALA A 139 -9.54 -9.83 14.27
C ALA A 139 -8.16 -10.38 14.67
N VAL A 140 -7.46 -9.65 15.54
CA VAL A 140 -6.23 -10.12 16.20
C VAL A 140 -6.61 -10.95 17.42
N THR A 141 -6.10 -12.18 17.48
CA THR A 141 -6.32 -13.12 18.59
C THR A 141 -5.46 -12.77 19.81
N GLU A 142 -5.65 -13.45 20.94
CA GLU A 142 -4.78 -13.28 22.11
C GLU A 142 -3.30 -13.64 21.84
N PRO A 143 -2.99 -14.79 21.19
CA PRO A 143 -1.63 -15.05 20.69
C PRO A 143 -1.09 -13.95 19.78
N GLY A 144 -1.94 -13.41 18.88
CA GLY A 144 -1.57 -12.30 18.01
C GLY A 144 -1.20 -11.04 18.77
N ARG A 145 -1.95 -10.68 19.82
CA ARG A 145 -1.67 -9.51 20.65
C ARG A 145 -0.29 -9.61 21.29
N ARG A 146 0.06 -10.78 21.84
CA ARG A 146 1.39 -11.04 22.39
C ARG A 146 2.47 -10.94 21.33
N TRP A 147 2.25 -11.56 20.16
CA TRP A 147 3.18 -11.48 19.04
C TRP A 147 3.44 -10.04 18.59
N PHE A 148 2.40 -9.21 18.45
CA PHE A 148 2.58 -7.79 18.14
C PHE A 148 3.35 -7.04 19.25
N ALA A 149 3.05 -7.34 20.53
CA ALA A 149 3.76 -6.73 21.66
C ALA A 149 5.26 -7.10 21.67
N ASP A 150 5.61 -8.35 21.36
CA ASP A 150 7.00 -8.83 21.28
C ASP A 150 7.78 -8.14 20.15
N LEU A 151 7.09 -7.72 19.08
CA LEU A 151 7.64 -6.88 18.02
C LEU A 151 7.76 -5.40 18.43
N GLY A 152 7.34 -5.05 19.64
CA GLY A 152 7.26 -3.68 20.13
C GLY A 152 6.13 -2.87 19.47
N ILE A 153 5.02 -3.52 19.11
CA ILE A 153 3.83 -2.88 18.54
C ILE A 153 2.70 -2.95 19.57
N ASP A 154 2.42 -1.83 20.22
CA ASP A 154 1.32 -1.71 21.17
C ASP A 154 -0.01 -1.49 20.42
N LEU A 155 -0.77 -2.56 20.21
CA LEU A 155 -2.10 -2.50 19.60
C LEU A 155 -3.12 -1.72 20.46
N SER A 156 -2.87 -1.53 21.75
CA SER A 156 -3.73 -0.73 22.63
C SER A 156 -3.57 0.77 22.38
N ALA A 157 -2.39 1.20 21.90
CA ALA A 157 -2.14 2.58 21.50
C ALA A 157 -2.71 2.92 20.10
N LEU A 158 -3.02 1.92 19.27
CA LEU A 158 -3.58 2.10 17.92
C LEU A 158 -5.08 2.42 17.93
N ARG A 159 -5.46 3.50 18.63
CA ARG A 159 -6.86 3.98 18.71
C ARG A 159 -7.13 4.99 17.59
N GLY A 160 -8.35 4.99 17.06
CA GLY A 160 -8.80 5.96 16.06
C GLY A 160 -9.96 5.45 15.20
N SER A 161 -10.31 6.23 14.18
CA SER A 161 -11.35 5.85 13.19
C SER A 161 -10.90 4.77 12.21
N ARG A 162 -9.58 4.51 12.12
CA ARG A 162 -9.01 3.46 11.28
C ARG A 162 -9.23 2.09 11.93
N PRO A 163 -9.78 1.09 11.21
CA PRO A 163 -9.87 -0.28 11.73
C PRO A 163 -8.51 -0.82 12.17
N LEU A 164 -8.49 -1.55 13.29
CA LEU A 164 -7.27 -2.17 13.80
C LEU A 164 -6.66 -3.12 12.77
N LEU A 165 -7.50 -3.99 12.21
CA LEU A 165 -7.13 -4.96 11.18
C LEU A 165 -8.19 -4.92 10.08
N ARG A 166 -7.77 -5.09 8.83
CA ARG A 166 -8.66 -5.29 7.68
C ARG A 166 -7.95 -6.11 6.60
N THR A 167 -8.72 -6.80 5.76
CA THR A 167 -8.20 -7.41 4.54
C THR A 167 -8.00 -6.35 3.47
N CYS A 168 -7.14 -6.68 2.53
CA CYS A 168 -6.72 -5.83 1.44
C CYS A 168 -6.33 -6.73 0.27
N LEU A 169 -6.99 -6.59 -0.88
CA LEU A 169 -6.85 -7.52 -1.99
C LEU A 169 -5.61 -7.17 -2.82
N ASP A 170 -4.60 -8.03 -2.78
CA ASP A 170 -3.44 -7.89 -3.65
C ASP A 170 -3.85 -8.23 -5.09
N TRP A 171 -3.78 -7.26 -5.99
CA TRP A 171 -4.16 -7.52 -7.39
C TRP A 171 -3.14 -8.37 -8.16
N THR A 172 -1.86 -8.38 -7.74
CA THR A 172 -0.82 -9.19 -8.39
C THR A 172 -0.93 -10.66 -7.97
N GLU A 173 -1.24 -10.92 -6.71
CA GLU A 173 -1.36 -12.28 -6.15
C GLU A 173 -2.81 -12.79 -6.14
N ARG A 174 -3.80 -11.90 -6.34
CA ARG A 174 -5.24 -12.16 -6.21
C ARG A 174 -5.62 -12.78 -4.86
N ARG A 175 -4.91 -12.37 -3.81
CA ARG A 175 -5.05 -12.89 -2.44
C ARG A 175 -5.05 -11.74 -1.44
N ASN A 176 -5.74 -11.94 -0.31
CA ASN A 176 -5.80 -10.93 0.74
C ASN A 176 -4.46 -10.85 1.50
N HIS A 177 -4.04 -9.63 1.83
CA HIS A 177 -3.02 -9.35 2.85
C HIS A 177 -3.56 -8.47 3.98
N LEU A 178 -2.76 -8.30 5.04
CA LEU A 178 -3.16 -7.55 6.22
C LEU A 178 -2.92 -6.05 6.04
N ALA A 179 -3.97 -5.27 6.26
CA ALA A 179 -3.93 -3.82 6.34
C ALA A 179 -4.60 -3.35 7.65
N GLY A 180 -4.96 -2.07 7.72
CA GLY A 180 -5.44 -1.46 8.97
C GLY A 180 -4.29 -0.90 9.79
N ALA A 181 -4.57 -0.48 11.03
CA ALA A 181 -3.57 0.13 11.88
C ALA A 181 -2.44 -0.86 12.24
N ALA A 182 -2.78 -2.13 12.51
CA ALA A 182 -1.83 -3.19 12.82
C ALA A 182 -0.94 -3.55 11.62
N GLY A 183 -1.53 -3.67 10.42
CA GLY A 183 -0.77 -3.93 9.19
C GLY A 183 0.20 -2.78 8.85
N ALA A 184 -0.22 -1.53 9.07
CA ALA A 184 0.66 -0.38 8.90
C ALA A 184 1.79 -0.34 9.94
N ALA A 185 1.47 -0.62 11.21
CA ALA A 185 2.47 -0.69 12.27
C ALA A 185 3.50 -1.82 12.02
N LEU A 186 3.07 -2.96 11.50
CA LEU A 186 3.95 -4.06 11.12
C LEU A 186 4.89 -3.65 9.96
N CYS A 187 4.37 -2.98 8.94
CA CYS A 187 5.18 -2.48 7.84
C CYS A 187 6.20 -1.45 8.30
N ALA A 188 5.79 -0.50 9.14
CA ALA A 188 6.68 0.48 9.76
C ALA A 188 7.77 -0.22 10.57
N ARG A 189 7.41 -1.20 11.42
CA ARG A 189 8.38 -1.98 12.20
C ARG A 189 9.36 -2.74 11.31
N ALA A 190 8.90 -3.34 10.21
CA ALA A 190 9.77 -4.05 9.27
C ALA A 190 10.77 -3.12 8.56
N LEU A 191 10.36 -1.89 8.24
CA LEU A 191 11.25 -0.85 7.69
C LEU A 191 12.24 -0.36 8.76
N ASP A 192 11.78 -0.05 9.97
CA ASP A 192 12.60 0.43 11.08
C ASP A 192 13.69 -0.58 11.48
N ARG A 193 13.33 -1.87 11.51
CA ARG A 193 14.25 -2.97 11.80
C ARG A 193 15.11 -3.38 10.61
N ARG A 194 14.95 -2.71 9.45
CA ARG A 194 15.60 -3.05 8.18
C ARG A 194 15.41 -4.51 7.77
N TRP A 195 14.24 -5.09 8.05
CA TRP A 195 13.85 -6.39 7.48
C TRP A 195 13.49 -6.25 6.00
N VAL A 196 12.97 -5.07 5.65
CA VAL A 196 12.74 -4.65 4.28
C VAL A 196 13.31 -3.25 4.07
N GLU A 197 13.70 -2.96 2.84
CA GLU A 197 14.19 -1.64 2.42
C GLU A 197 13.49 -1.20 1.14
N ARG A 198 13.26 0.11 0.99
CA ARG A 198 12.67 0.66 -0.24
C ARG A 198 13.66 0.59 -1.39
N ILE A 199 13.17 0.20 -2.57
CA ILE A 199 13.95 0.23 -3.82
C ILE A 199 13.64 1.53 -4.56
N GLY A 200 14.63 2.43 -4.59
CA GLY A 200 14.49 3.73 -5.23
C GLY A 200 13.39 4.56 -4.58
N SER A 201 12.65 5.31 -5.40
CA SER A 201 11.55 6.17 -4.94
C SER A 201 10.17 5.50 -5.01
N GLY A 202 10.06 4.28 -5.53
CA GLY A 202 8.77 3.62 -5.70
C GLY A 202 8.22 2.96 -4.43
N ARG A 203 7.21 2.11 -4.64
CA ARG A 203 6.61 1.27 -3.59
C ARG A 203 7.30 -0.09 -3.42
N ALA A 204 8.22 -0.45 -4.31
CA ALA A 204 8.93 -1.72 -4.27
C ALA A 204 9.81 -1.84 -3.01
N LEU A 205 9.83 -3.03 -2.42
CA LEU A 205 10.62 -3.38 -1.26
C LEU A 205 11.60 -4.51 -1.60
N ARG A 206 12.79 -4.45 -1.00
CA ARG A 206 13.77 -5.55 -0.99
C ARG A 206 13.79 -6.16 0.40
N ILE A 207 13.73 -7.48 0.47
CA ILE A 207 13.90 -8.22 1.72
C ILE A 207 15.40 -8.34 1.99
N THR A 208 15.85 -7.88 3.17
CA THR A 208 17.26 -7.94 3.57
C THR A 208 17.62 -9.36 4.06
N PRO A 209 18.91 -9.73 4.14
CA PRO A 209 19.32 -10.97 4.79
C PRO A 209 18.76 -11.10 6.21
N GLU A 210 18.82 -10.02 6.99
CA GLU A 210 18.28 -9.95 8.36
C GLU A 210 16.76 -10.14 8.36
N GLY A 211 16.06 -9.56 7.39
CA GLY A 211 14.63 -9.73 7.21
C GLY A 211 14.23 -11.16 6.87
N ARG A 212 14.99 -11.85 6.02
CA ARG A 212 14.75 -13.27 5.70
C ARG A 212 14.84 -14.13 6.96
N THR A 213 15.84 -13.90 7.80
CA THR A 213 15.97 -14.57 9.10
C THR A 213 14.80 -14.20 10.01
N ALA A 214 14.47 -12.92 10.15
CA ALA A 214 13.37 -12.49 11.02
C ALA A 214 12.02 -13.05 10.60
N PHE A 215 11.66 -13.02 9.31
CA PHE A 215 10.40 -13.57 8.82
C PHE A 215 10.33 -15.10 8.94
N ARG A 216 11.47 -15.79 8.83
CA ARG A 216 11.56 -17.22 9.13
C ARG A 216 11.33 -17.50 10.60
N ASP A 217 12.00 -16.79 11.50
CA ASP A 217 11.91 -17.05 12.94
C ASP A 217 10.54 -16.68 13.49
N LEU A 218 9.97 -15.54 13.06
CA LEU A 218 8.71 -15.01 13.57
C LEU A 218 7.47 -15.68 12.97
N LEU A 219 7.55 -16.06 11.68
CA LEU A 219 6.38 -16.49 10.89
C LEU A 219 6.62 -17.79 10.11
N GLY A 220 7.79 -18.42 10.23
CA GLY A 220 8.12 -19.65 9.51
C GLY A 220 8.20 -19.47 8.00
N LEU A 221 8.39 -18.25 7.51
CA LEU A 221 8.41 -17.98 6.08
C LEU A 221 9.75 -18.39 5.46
N ASP A 222 9.69 -19.32 4.51
CA ASP A 222 10.84 -19.63 3.67
C ASP A 222 10.87 -18.69 2.46
N LEU A 223 11.52 -17.55 2.66
CA LEU A 223 11.74 -16.55 1.63
C LEU A 223 13.06 -16.88 0.91
N THR A 224 13.20 -18.07 0.34
CA THR A 224 14.31 -18.41 -0.56
C THR A 224 14.04 -17.86 -1.95
N ALA A 225 15.01 -17.12 -2.49
CA ALA A 225 14.98 -16.46 -3.80
C ALA A 225 13.93 -15.34 -3.92
N ALA A 226 14.37 -14.13 -3.58
CA ALA A 226 13.83 -12.89 -4.14
C ALA A 226 15.01 -12.06 -4.64
#